data_AF-A0A1V6C718-F1
#
_entry.id   AF-A0A1V6C718-F1
#
_cell.length_a   1.000
_cell.length_b   1.000
_cell.length_c   1.000
_cell.angle_alpha   90.00
_cell.angle_beta   90.00
_cell.angle_gamma   90.00
#
_symmetry.space_group_name_H-M   'P 1'
#
loop_
_entity.id
_entity.type
_entity.pdbx_description
1 polymer ?
#
loop_
_entity_poly.entity_id
_entity_poly.type
_entity_poly.pdbx_seq_one_letter_code
_entity_poly.pdbx_strand_id
1 'polypeptide(L)'
;MLEDKKSCIFAAEIPDQLMLVYVGPPCFSAGINAISGLKPMQKYIVSLIDPEDGKIKKTGMLNTDKNGLWTLKKHFWASVPVWRDWLILIRPEK
;
A
#
# COMPACT_ATOMS: atom_id res chain seq x y z
N MET A 1 -11.14 -27.96 10.69
CA MET A 1 -9.87 -27.23 10.57
C MET A 1 -10.17 -25.91 9.90
N LEU A 2 -10.16 -24.81 10.64
CA LEU A 2 -10.14 -23.48 10.04
C LEU A 2 -8.72 -23.33 9.52
N GLU A 3 -8.51 -23.46 8.21
CA GLU A 3 -7.27 -23.04 7.60
C GLU A 3 -7.09 -21.57 7.94
N ASP A 4 -6.08 -21.25 8.75
CA ASP A 4 -5.60 -19.90 8.93
C ASP A 4 -5.37 -19.34 7.52
N LYS A 5 -6.27 -18.47 7.07
CA LYS A 5 -6.06 -17.68 5.85
C LYS A 5 -4.78 -16.88 6.12
N LYS A 6 -3.65 -17.39 5.62
CA LYS A 6 -2.38 -16.67 5.66
C LYS A 6 -2.65 -15.28 5.10
N SER A 7 -2.49 -14.26 5.95
CA SER A 7 -2.65 -12.88 5.53
C SER A 7 -1.72 -12.64 4.35
N CYS A 8 -2.25 -12.30 3.17
CA CYS A 8 -1.45 -11.95 2.00
C CYS A 8 -1.10 -10.45 1.94
N ILE A 9 -1.26 -9.75 3.07
CA ILE A 9 -0.87 -8.35 3.27
C ILE A 9 -0.08 -8.27 4.57
N PHE A 10 1.08 -7.63 4.51
CA PHE A 10 1.92 -7.31 5.66
C PHE A 10 2.35 -5.85 5.58
N ALA A 11 2.49 -5.19 6.73
CA ALA A 11 2.92 -3.81 6.81
C ALA A 11 4.01 -3.62 7.88
N ALA A 12 4.96 -2.73 7.59
CA ALA A 12 5.99 -2.29 8.51
C ALA A 12 6.13 -0.77 8.43
N GLU A 13 6.40 -0.11 9.55
CA GLU A 13 6.47 1.34 9.63
C GLU A 13 7.74 1.79 10.36
N ILE A 14 8.36 2.85 9.85
CA ILE A 14 9.26 3.72 10.60
C ILE A 14 8.47 4.99 10.90
N PRO A 15 8.07 5.23 12.16
CA PRO A 15 7.24 6.36 12.53
C PRO A 15 7.75 7.67 11.94
N ASP A 16 6.83 8.46 11.39
CA ASP A 16 7.08 9.79 10.82
C ASP A 16 7.98 9.82 9.57
N GLN A 17 8.40 8.66 9.07
CA GLN A 17 9.33 8.57 7.95
C GLN A 17 8.74 7.78 6.78
N LEU A 18 8.31 6.54 7.02
CA LEU A 18 7.79 5.68 5.96
C LEU A 18 6.95 4.53 6.49
N MET A 19 6.03 4.05 5.66
CA MET A 19 5.35 2.77 5.80
C MET A 19 5.58 1.95 4.53
N LEU A 20 5.91 0.67 4.71
CA LEU A 20 6.07 -0.31 3.65
C LEU A 20 4.96 -1.34 3.78
N VAL A 21 4.23 -1.59 2.69
CA VAL A 21 3.17 -2.58 2.63
C VAL A 21 3.51 -3.61 1.57
N TYR A 22 3.65 -4.87 1.99
CA TYR A 22 3.73 -6.01 1.10
C TYR A 22 2.33 -6.52 0.77
N VAL A 23 2.14 -6.87 -0.51
CA VAL A 23 0.89 -7.41 -1.03
C VAL A 23 1.20 -8.58 -1.95
N GLY A 24 0.84 -9.79 -1.54
CA GLY A 24 0.97 -10.99 -2.36
C GLY A 24 -0.36 -11.40 -3.02
N PRO A 25 -0.33 -12.28 -4.04
CA PRO A 25 -1.52 -12.97 -4.51
C PRO A 25 -2.16 -13.83 -3.40
N PRO A 26 -3.50 -13.94 -3.30
CA PRO A 26 -4.53 -13.32 -4.13
C PRO A 26 -5.00 -11.94 -3.63
N CYS A 27 -4.42 -11.40 -2.55
CA CYS A 27 -4.88 -10.14 -1.94
C CYS A 27 -4.82 -8.97 -2.92
N PHE A 28 -3.87 -9.00 -3.85
CA PHE A 28 -3.80 -8.00 -4.91
C PHE A 28 -5.04 -8.02 -5.82
N SER A 29 -5.47 -9.21 -6.26
CA SER A 29 -6.68 -9.39 -7.07
C SER A 29 -7.97 -9.10 -6.31
N ALA A 30 -7.98 -9.21 -4.98
CA ALA A 30 -9.11 -8.84 -4.13
C ALA A 30 -9.23 -7.32 -3.93
N GLY A 31 -8.21 -6.55 -4.31
CA GLY A 31 -8.15 -5.10 -4.18
C GLY A 31 -7.91 -4.69 -2.72
N ILE A 32 -6.73 -4.12 -2.43
CA ILE A 32 -6.58 -3.35 -1.20
C ILE A 32 -7.40 -2.08 -1.38
N ASN A 33 -8.44 -1.97 -0.56
CA ASN A 33 -9.39 -0.86 -0.63
C ASN A 33 -9.07 0.23 0.39
N ALA A 34 -8.34 -0.10 1.47
CA ALA A 34 -7.92 0.88 2.45
C ALA A 34 -6.61 0.50 3.17
N ILE A 35 -5.90 1.53 3.64
CA ILE A 35 -4.77 1.41 4.57
C ILE A 35 -5.08 2.31 5.77
N SER A 36 -5.01 1.75 6.97
CA SER A 36 -5.19 2.44 8.24
C SER A 36 -3.85 2.56 8.99
N GLY A 37 -3.83 3.33 10.07
CA GLY A 37 -2.63 3.53 10.90
C GLY A 37 -1.71 4.66 10.43
N LEU A 38 -2.10 5.41 9.40
CA LEU A 38 -1.39 6.62 8.99
C LEU A 38 -1.80 7.80 9.90
N LYS A 39 -0.97 8.86 9.98
CA LYS A 39 -1.37 10.09 10.69
C LYS A 39 -2.63 10.71 10.06
N PRO A 40 -3.60 11.16 10.88
CA PRO A 40 -4.79 11.87 10.40
C PRO A 40 -4.47 13.15 9.63
N MET A 41 -5.29 13.47 8.63
CA MET A 41 -5.25 14.74 7.88
C MET A 41 -3.87 15.07 7.26
N GLN A 42 -3.07 14.06 6.95
CA GLN A 42 -1.69 14.19 6.47
C GLN A 42 -1.62 13.77 4.99
N LYS A 43 -0.77 14.47 4.24
CA LYS A 43 -0.46 14.11 2.85
C LYS A 43 0.70 13.13 2.80
N TYR A 44 0.59 12.14 1.93
CA TYR A 44 1.63 11.14 1.68
C TYR A 44 1.90 10.97 0.19
N ILE A 45 3.15 10.67 -0.13
CA ILE A 45 3.61 10.20 -1.42
C ILE A 45 3.53 8.68 -1.41
N VAL A 46 2.89 8.11 -2.43
CA VAL A 46 2.82 6.66 -2.64
C VAL A 46 3.67 6.28 -3.85
N SER A 47 4.51 5.27 -3.65
CA SER A 47 5.34 4.68 -4.70
C SER A 47 5.19 3.17 -4.69
N LEU A 48 5.34 2.56 -5.86
CA LEU A 48 5.44 1.11 -6.00
C LEU A 48 6.89 0.75 -6.21
N ILE A 49 7.34 -0.31 -5.54
CA ILE A 49 8.63 -0.93 -5.80
C ILE A 49 8.37 -2.13 -6.71
N ASP A 50 9.00 -2.13 -7.88
CA ASP A 50 8.94 -3.25 -8.80
C ASP A 50 9.71 -4.43 -8.19
N PRO A 51 9.08 -5.58 -7.93
CA PRO A 51 9.76 -6.71 -7.30
C PRO A 51 10.85 -7.32 -8.19
N GLU A 52 10.80 -7.08 -9.50
CA GLU A 52 11.70 -7.69 -10.48
C GLU A 52 13.05 -6.97 -10.54
N ASP A 53 13.03 -5.63 -10.55
CA ASP A 53 14.25 -4.82 -10.69
C ASP A 53 14.51 -3.86 -9.53
N GLY A 54 13.65 -3.87 -8.50
CA GLY A 54 13.78 -3.04 -7.31
C GLY A 54 13.52 -1.54 -7.54
N LYS A 55 13.12 -1.12 -8.75
CA LYS A 55 12.94 0.30 -9.04
C LYS A 55 11.69 0.86 -8.37
N ILE A 56 11.85 2.06 -7.82
CA ILE A 56 10.76 2.82 -7.21
C ILE A 56 10.07 3.67 -8.28
N LYS A 57 8.79 3.41 -8.52
CA LYS A 57 7.93 4.18 -9.43
C LYS A 57 6.97 5.03 -8.60
N LYS A 58 7.04 6.36 -8.71
CA LYS A 58 6.06 7.24 -8.05
C LYS A 58 4.69 7.01 -8.68
N THR A 59 3.74 6.57 -7.87
CA THR A 59 2.41 6.16 -8.36
C THR A 59 1.37 7.24 -8.07
N GLY A 60 1.54 8.01 -7.00
CA GLY A 60 0.63 9.10 -6.71
C GLY A 60 0.87 9.77 -5.38
N MET A 61 -0.13 10.54 -4.97
CA MET A 61 -0.24 11.18 -3.67
C MET A 61 -1.59 10.83 -3.07
N LEU A 62 -1.65 10.73 -1.75
CA LEU A 62 -2.87 10.50 -1.00
C LEU A 62 -2.98 11.51 0.14
N ASN A 63 -4.21 11.75 0.58
CA ASN A 63 -4.51 12.44 1.82
C ASN A 63 -5.27 11.46 2.70
N THR A 64 -4.90 11.38 3.98
CA THR A 64 -5.66 10.62 4.98
C THR A 64 -6.84 11.42 5.50
N ASP A 65 -7.88 10.72 5.93
CA ASP A 65 -9.02 11.36 6.59
C ASP A 65 -8.71 11.70 8.07
N LYS A 66 -9.74 12.16 8.79
CA LYS A 66 -9.67 12.49 10.23
C LYS A 66 -9.29 11.32 11.15
N ASN A 67 -9.37 10.09 10.65
CA ASN A 67 -9.05 8.86 11.38
C ASN A 67 -7.70 8.27 10.93
N GLY A 68 -6.98 8.92 10.01
CA GLY A 68 -5.76 8.33 9.45
C GLY A 68 -6.02 7.22 8.45
N LEU A 69 -7.26 7.11 7.94
CA LEU A 69 -7.63 6.13 6.93
C LEU A 69 -7.35 6.71 5.54
N TRP A 70 -6.72 5.90 4.69
CA TRP A 70 -6.67 6.14 3.26
C TRP A 70 -7.48 5.09 2.52
N THR A 71 -8.41 5.52 1.67
CA THR A 71 -9.12 4.65 0.73
C THR A 71 -8.45 4.70 -0.64
N LEU A 72 -8.04 3.55 -1.15
CA LEU A 72 -7.41 3.44 -2.46
C LEU A 72 -8.44 3.66 -3.57
N LYS A 73 -8.15 4.61 -4.47
CA LYS A 73 -8.97 4.82 -5.67
C LYS A 73 -8.74 3.65 -6.64
N LYS A 74 -9.82 3.13 -7.23
CA LYS A 74 -9.82 1.99 -8.17
C LYS A 74 -8.80 2.11 -9.31
N HIS A 75 -8.49 3.33 -9.75
CA HIS A 75 -7.52 3.60 -10.82
C HIS A 75 -6.05 3.44 -10.42
N PHE A 76 -5.74 3.47 -9.11
CA PHE A 76 -4.37 3.29 -8.63
C PHE A 76 -3.81 1.92 -9.06
N TRP A 77 -4.67 0.89 -9.09
CA TRP A 77 -4.31 -0.48 -9.42
C TRP A 77 -4.39 -0.83 -10.90
N ALA A 78 -4.97 0.04 -11.73
CA ALA A 78 -5.32 -0.30 -13.12
C ALA A 78 -4.10 -0.60 -14.01
N SER A 79 -2.92 -0.11 -13.64
CA SER A 79 -1.66 -0.30 -14.39
C SER A 79 -0.70 -1.32 -13.78
N VAL A 80 -1.11 -2.04 -12.72
CA VAL A 80 -0.22 -2.89 -11.93
C VAL A 80 -0.59 -4.37 -12.12
N PRO A 81 0.33 -5.21 -12.64
CA PRO A 81 0.10 -6.65 -12.80
C PRO A 81 -0.35 -7.36 -11.52
N VAL A 82 -1.56 -7.94 -11.52
CA VAL A 82 -2.23 -8.46 -10.30
C VAL A 82 -1.79 -9.84 -9.84
N TRP A 83 -0.96 -10.53 -10.63
CA TRP A 83 -0.59 -11.95 -10.44
C TRP A 83 0.75 -12.16 -9.73
N ARG A 84 1.40 -11.09 -9.25
CA ARG A 84 2.68 -11.13 -8.54
C ARG A 84 2.68 -10.26 -7.29
N ASP A 85 3.73 -10.42 -6.49
CA ASP A 85 3.95 -9.66 -5.27
C ASP A 85 4.24 -8.19 -5.56
N TRP A 86 3.82 -7.29 -4.67
CA TRP A 86 4.13 -5.87 -4.73
C TRP A 86 4.51 -5.31 -3.37
N LEU A 87 5.38 -4.30 -3.42
CA LEU A 87 5.71 -3.48 -2.26
C LEU A 87 5.23 -2.05 -2.53
N ILE A 88 4.39 -1.55 -1.64
CA ILE A 88 3.89 -0.17 -1.62
C ILE A 88 4.71 0.59 -0.60
N LEU A 89 5.37 1.66 -1.04
CA LEU A 89 6.09 2.58 -0.18
C LEU A 89 5.26 3.86 0.01
N ILE A 90 4.95 4.19 1.25
CA ILE A 90 4.17 5.37 1.65
C ILE A 90 5.08 6.25 2.51
N ARG A 91 5.20 7.53 2.17
CA ARG A 91 6.06 8.48 2.91
C ARG A 91 5.34 9.81 3.08
N PRO A 92 5.48 10.52 4.21
CA PRO A 92 4.90 11.85 4.36
C PRO A 92 5.38 12.77 3.22
N GLU A 93 4.47 13.59 2.70
CA GLU A 93 4.87 14.73 1.88
C GLU A 93 5.59 15.73 2.79
N LYS A 94 6.80 16.15 2.39
CA LYS A 94 7.65 17.09 3.14
C LYS A 94 6.99 18.46 3.27
#